data_AF-A0A7Y0UFJ2-F1
#
_entry.id   AF-A0A7Y0UFJ2-F1
#
_cell.length_a   1.000
_cell.length_b   1.000
_cell.length_c   1.000
_cell.angle_alpha   90.00
_cell.angle_beta   90.00
_cell.angle_gamma   90.00
#
_symmetry.space_group_name_H-M   'P 1'
#
loop_
_entity.id
_entity.type
_entity.pdbx_description
1 polymer ?
#
loop_
_entity_poly.entity_id
_entity_poly.type
_entity_poly.pdbx_seq_one_letter_code
_entity_poly.pdbx_strand_id
1 'polypeptide(L)'
;MEENNKPVDAPPALADYAAGAVGVGPWPANQPMPTDPHYDPELLRDGDTRNVPDRYRYWRQEAIRDELDRLLQSGPGKPTLEVAIENVGHDFNTGSIIRTANGLGVRHVHIVGRRRFNRRGAMVTDRYLHLHHHPEVQDLVSYAAQQELTIVGMDNFPGAEPLETVTLPSRTLMVFGEESQGLTPAMQNALERLVQITQYGSTRSLNVGHAAAISIWAWRRAYPPRPTNS
;
A
#
# COMPACT_ATOMS: atom_id res chain seq x y z
N MET A 1 -12.22 -14.14 -29.17
CA MET A 1 -12.67 -13.00 -28.35
C MET A 1 -13.65 -13.55 -27.34
N GLU A 2 -13.11 -14.06 -26.23
CA GLU A 2 -13.84 -14.38 -25.01
C GLU A 2 -12.87 -14.00 -23.89
N GLU A 3 -12.84 -12.70 -23.60
CA GLU A 3 -12.06 -12.17 -22.48
C GLU A 3 -12.76 -12.57 -21.18
N ASN A 4 -11.99 -13.23 -20.31
CA ASN A 4 -12.39 -13.62 -18.97
C ASN A 4 -12.80 -12.40 -18.16
N ASN A 5 -14.09 -12.07 -18.20
CA ASN A 5 -14.71 -11.10 -17.32
C ASN A 5 -14.86 -11.72 -15.93
N LYS A 6 -13.76 -11.82 -15.18
CA LYS A 6 -13.80 -12.18 -13.76
C LYS A 6 -14.00 -10.91 -12.93
N PRO A 7 -15.02 -10.86 -12.06
CA PRO A 7 -15.26 -9.73 -11.19
C PRO A 7 -14.08 -9.52 -10.24
N VAL A 8 -13.92 -8.30 -9.73
CA VAL A 8 -13.02 -7.96 -8.62
C VAL A 8 -13.15 -9.04 -7.54
N ASP A 9 -12.01 -9.67 -7.20
CA ASP A 9 -11.89 -10.93 -6.44
C ASP A 9 -13.04 -11.16 -5.45
N ALA A 10 -13.90 -12.15 -5.75
CA ALA A 10 -14.84 -12.65 -4.76
C ALA A 10 -14.04 -13.23 -3.58
N PRO A 11 -14.48 -13.04 -2.32
CA PRO A 11 -13.81 -13.66 -1.18
C PRO A 11 -13.76 -15.18 -1.38
N PRO A 12 -12.67 -15.86 -0.94
CA PRO A 12 -12.54 -17.30 -1.06
C PRO A 12 -13.74 -18.01 -0.42
N ALA A 13 -14.10 -19.19 -0.95
CA ALA A 13 -15.24 -19.93 -0.43
C ALA A 13 -14.98 -20.36 1.02
N LEU A 14 -16.03 -20.47 1.83
CA LEU A 14 -15.94 -20.88 3.24
C LEU A 14 -15.19 -22.22 3.44
N ALA A 15 -15.23 -23.11 2.44
CA ALA A 15 -14.50 -24.37 2.45
C ALA A 15 -12.97 -24.18 2.39
N ASP A 16 -12.49 -23.16 1.69
CA ASP A 16 -11.06 -22.86 1.55
C ASP A 16 -10.47 -22.32 2.85
N TYR A 17 -11.27 -21.58 3.63
CA TYR A 17 -10.90 -21.16 4.99
C TYR A 17 -10.73 -22.35 5.95
N ALA A 18 -11.50 -23.43 5.78
CA ALA A 18 -11.46 -24.60 6.66
C ALA A 18 -10.26 -25.53 6.39
N ALA A 19 -9.67 -25.47 5.20
CA ALA A 19 -8.58 -26.35 4.78
C ALA A 19 -7.17 -25.87 5.23
N GLY A 20 -7.04 -24.64 5.72
CA GLY A 20 -5.76 -24.08 6.21
C GLY A 20 -4.65 -23.95 5.16
N ALA A 21 -4.92 -24.30 3.90
CA ALA A 21 -3.94 -24.24 2.81
C ALA A 21 -3.85 -22.81 2.29
N VAL A 22 -2.79 -22.09 2.65
CA VAL A 22 -2.44 -20.84 1.97
C VAL A 22 -1.85 -21.21 0.61
N GLY A 23 -2.62 -20.99 -0.45
CA GLY A 23 -2.18 -21.14 -1.84
C GLY A 23 -2.81 -22.29 -2.60
N VAL A 24 -2.23 -22.60 -3.76
CA VAL A 24 -2.74 -23.57 -4.73
C VAL A 24 -1.66 -24.60 -5.06
N GLY A 25 -2.07 -25.84 -5.34
CA GLY A 25 -1.16 -26.88 -5.81
C GLY A 25 -0.66 -26.64 -7.23
N PRO A 26 0.07 -27.60 -7.83
CA PRO A 26 0.49 -27.54 -9.22
C PRO A 26 -0.65 -27.26 -10.19
N TRP A 27 -0.32 -26.72 -11.36
CA TRP A 27 -1.28 -26.50 -12.44
C TRP A 27 -2.04 -27.79 -12.76
N PRO A 28 -3.39 -27.76 -12.81
CA PRO A 28 -4.18 -28.97 -12.97
C PRO A 28 -3.82 -29.74 -14.25
N ALA A 29 -3.49 -31.03 -14.12
CA ALA A 29 -3.10 -31.87 -15.24
C ALA A 29 -4.20 -32.06 -16.31
N ASN A 30 -5.44 -31.74 -15.97
CA ASN A 30 -6.59 -31.76 -16.88
C ASN A 30 -6.80 -30.45 -17.65
N GLN A 31 -5.95 -29.44 -17.44
CA GLN A 31 -6.01 -28.15 -18.12
C GLN A 31 -4.79 -27.95 -19.03
N PRO A 32 -4.93 -27.26 -20.18
CA PRO A 32 -3.78 -26.93 -21.02
C PRO A 32 -2.79 -26.07 -20.24
N MET A 33 -1.49 -26.31 -20.43
CA MET A 33 -0.45 -25.50 -19.80
C MET A 33 -0.51 -24.08 -20.38
N PRO A 34 -0.59 -23.03 -19.54
CA PRO A 34 -0.57 -21.67 -20.03
C PRO A 34 0.81 -21.33 -20.64
N THR A 35 0.79 -20.51 -21.68
CA THR A 35 1.99 -20.15 -22.48
C THR A 35 2.35 -18.68 -22.40
N ASP A 36 1.52 -17.86 -21.76
CA ASP A 36 1.80 -16.43 -21.61
C ASP A 36 3.08 -16.22 -20.76
N PRO A 37 3.99 -15.32 -21.19
CA PRO A 37 5.24 -15.04 -20.48
C PRO A 37 5.07 -14.58 -19.02
N HIS A 38 3.89 -14.06 -18.63
CA HIS A 38 3.67 -13.66 -17.24
C HIS A 38 3.64 -14.83 -16.26
N TYR A 39 3.41 -16.06 -16.72
CA TYR A 39 3.43 -17.23 -15.86
C TYR A 39 4.85 -17.69 -15.52
N ASP A 40 5.02 -18.18 -14.30
CA ASP A 40 6.25 -18.77 -13.80
C ASP A 40 6.19 -20.31 -13.94
N PRO A 41 7.07 -20.92 -14.74
CA PRO A 41 7.09 -22.37 -14.94
C PRO A 41 7.32 -23.19 -13.66
N GLU A 42 8.05 -22.66 -12.68
CA GLU A 42 8.29 -23.36 -11.41
C GLU A 42 7.02 -23.38 -10.57
N LEU A 43 6.32 -22.24 -10.49
CA LEU A 43 5.04 -22.17 -9.75
C LEU A 43 3.96 -23.02 -10.41
N LEU A 44 3.91 -23.07 -11.74
CA LEU A 44 2.99 -23.98 -12.45
C LEU A 44 3.29 -25.45 -12.14
N ARG A 45 4.56 -25.82 -11.99
CA ARG A 45 4.98 -27.20 -11.74
C ARG A 45 4.81 -27.63 -10.28
N ASP A 46 5.13 -26.76 -9.33
CA ASP A 46 5.20 -27.09 -7.90
C ASP A 46 4.00 -26.59 -7.09
N GLY A 47 3.22 -25.68 -7.66
CA GLY A 47 2.19 -24.94 -6.96
C GLY A 47 2.67 -23.59 -6.44
N ASP A 48 1.72 -22.76 -6.04
CA ASP A 48 1.94 -21.39 -5.61
C ASP A 48 1.38 -21.17 -4.21
N THR A 49 2.27 -21.18 -3.21
CA THR A 49 1.95 -20.98 -1.78
C THR A 49 2.04 -19.52 -1.34
N ARG A 50 2.32 -18.58 -2.26
CA ARG A 50 2.48 -17.16 -1.92
C ARG A 50 1.16 -16.58 -1.42
N ASN A 51 1.21 -15.52 -0.63
CA ASN A 51 0.01 -14.80 -0.21
C ASN A 51 -0.39 -13.73 -1.24
N VAL A 52 -0.83 -14.17 -2.42
CA VAL A 52 -1.33 -13.31 -3.51
C VAL A 52 -2.79 -13.64 -3.82
N PRO A 53 -3.58 -12.67 -4.29
CA PRO A 53 -4.91 -12.92 -4.84
C PRO A 53 -4.92 -13.98 -5.94
N ASP A 54 -6.05 -14.65 -6.13
CA ASP A 54 -6.18 -15.77 -7.07
C ASP A 54 -5.84 -15.39 -8.51
N ARG A 55 -6.17 -14.15 -8.91
CA ARG A 55 -5.84 -13.64 -10.24
C ARG A 55 -4.33 -13.56 -10.55
N TYR A 56 -3.49 -13.53 -9.52
CA TYR A 56 -2.02 -13.47 -9.64
C TYR A 56 -1.35 -14.83 -9.38
N ARG A 57 -2.13 -15.90 -9.22
CA ARG A 57 -1.58 -17.24 -8.98
C ARG A 57 -0.75 -17.68 -10.18
N TYR A 58 0.40 -18.27 -9.87
CA TYR A 58 1.40 -18.73 -10.82
C TYR A 58 2.08 -17.61 -11.61
N TRP A 59 1.75 -16.34 -11.41
CA TRP A 59 2.43 -15.24 -12.10
C TRP A 59 3.83 -15.03 -11.54
N ARG A 60 4.75 -14.67 -12.42
CA ARG A 60 6.07 -14.15 -12.03
C ARG A 60 5.89 -12.94 -11.14
N GLN A 61 6.82 -12.77 -10.20
CA GLN A 61 6.77 -11.64 -9.28
C GLN A 61 6.85 -10.30 -10.03
N GLU A 62 7.69 -10.24 -11.07
CA GLU A 62 7.86 -9.07 -11.94
C GLU A 62 6.57 -8.76 -12.70
N ALA A 63 5.88 -9.77 -13.23
CA ALA A 63 4.62 -9.56 -13.93
C ALA A 63 3.51 -9.00 -13.03
N ILE A 64 3.47 -9.42 -11.76
CA ILE A 64 2.55 -8.83 -10.77
C ILE A 64 2.90 -7.36 -10.53
N ARG A 65 4.19 -7.03 -10.39
CA ARG A 65 4.64 -5.63 -10.21
C ARG A 65 4.28 -4.77 -11.41
N ASP A 66 4.56 -5.23 -12.63
CA ASP A 66 4.27 -4.50 -13.86
C ASP A 66 2.77 -4.24 -14.02
N GLU A 67 1.93 -5.22 -13.67
CA GLU A 67 0.48 -5.05 -13.68
C GLU A 67 0.00 -4.07 -12.60
N LEU A 68 0.56 -4.12 -11.38
CA LEU A 68 0.26 -3.14 -10.36
C LEU A 68 0.68 -1.72 -10.79
N ASP A 69 1.85 -1.57 -11.42
CA ASP A 69 2.31 -0.29 -11.96
C ASP A 69 1.38 0.25 -13.06
N ARG A 70 0.85 -0.64 -13.91
CA ARG A 70 -0.15 -0.30 -14.92
C ARG A 70 -1.46 0.17 -14.28
N LEU A 71 -1.95 -0.56 -13.27
CA LEU A 71 -3.20 -0.24 -12.57
C LEU A 71 -3.10 1.05 -11.74
N LEU A 72 -1.93 1.30 -11.15
CA LEU A 72 -1.65 2.44 -10.27
C LEU A 72 -0.96 3.59 -11.01
N GLN A 73 -0.96 3.57 -12.34
CA GLN A 73 -0.27 4.55 -13.17
C GLN A 73 -0.72 5.97 -12.84
N SER A 74 0.25 6.81 -12.44
CA SER A 74 0.04 8.24 -12.17
C SER A 74 0.00 9.07 -13.46
N GLY A 75 -0.70 10.20 -13.43
CA GLY A 75 -0.69 11.19 -14.51
C GLY A 75 -1.64 12.35 -14.22
N PRO A 76 -1.70 13.36 -15.10
CA PRO A 76 -2.61 14.49 -14.95
C PRO A 76 -4.05 14.04 -14.77
N GLY A 77 -4.70 14.52 -13.71
CA GLY A 77 -6.09 14.18 -13.38
C GLY A 77 -6.32 12.75 -12.87
N LYS A 78 -5.29 11.90 -12.73
CA LYS A 78 -5.41 10.58 -12.12
C LYS A 78 -5.14 10.65 -10.62
N PRO A 79 -6.07 10.16 -9.77
CA PRO A 79 -5.81 10.05 -8.34
C PRO A 79 -4.56 9.21 -8.08
N THR A 80 -3.65 9.75 -7.27
CA THR A 80 -2.36 9.12 -6.93
C THR A 80 -2.18 9.19 -5.42
N LEU A 81 -1.88 8.04 -4.81
CA LEU A 81 -1.55 7.95 -3.40
C LEU A 81 -0.18 7.30 -3.23
N GLU A 82 0.67 8.00 -2.50
CA GLU A 82 1.97 7.53 -2.02
C GLU A 82 2.04 7.71 -0.51
N VAL A 83 2.84 6.89 0.17
CA VAL A 83 2.95 6.90 1.63
C VAL A 83 4.39 7.13 2.03
N ALA A 84 4.64 8.07 2.95
CA ALA A 84 5.92 8.25 3.60
C ALA A 84 5.86 7.86 5.08
N ILE A 85 6.91 7.20 5.54
CA ILE A 85 7.08 6.78 6.93
C ILE A 85 8.37 7.40 7.42
N GLU A 86 8.27 8.26 8.42
CA GLU A 86 9.43 8.86 9.07
C GLU A 86 10.05 7.86 10.06
N ASN A 87 11.28 7.44 9.78
CA ASN A 87 11.99 6.40 10.52
C ASN A 87 13.25 7.00 11.18
N VAL A 88 13.05 7.80 12.22
CA VAL A 88 14.14 8.44 12.97
C VAL A 88 14.66 7.58 14.12
N GLY A 89 13.84 6.67 14.65
CA GLY A 89 14.17 5.70 15.69
C GLY A 89 14.08 4.24 15.23
N HIS A 90 13.42 3.40 16.03
CA HIS A 90 13.18 1.98 15.74
C HIS A 90 11.68 1.74 15.66
N ASP A 91 11.11 1.98 14.48
CA ASP A 91 9.68 1.73 14.26
C ASP A 91 9.41 0.25 13.93
N PHE A 92 8.53 -0.37 14.72
CA PHE A 92 8.09 -1.75 14.52
C PHE A 92 6.95 -1.86 13.49
N ASN A 93 6.28 -0.74 13.15
CA ASN A 93 5.09 -0.72 12.31
C ASN A 93 5.39 -0.50 10.83
N THR A 94 6.60 -0.07 10.46
CA THR A 94 6.96 0.19 9.05
C THR A 94 6.56 -0.99 8.15
N GLY A 95 6.81 -2.23 8.59
CA GLY A 95 6.41 -3.42 7.84
C GLY A 95 4.89 -3.58 7.68
N SER A 96 4.10 -3.34 8.73
CA SER A 96 2.64 -3.45 8.65
C SER A 96 2.04 -2.33 7.79
N ILE A 97 2.62 -1.12 7.83
CA ILE A 97 2.23 -0.02 6.94
C ILE A 97 2.51 -0.38 5.47
N ILE A 98 3.69 -0.92 5.15
CA ILE A 98 4.03 -1.40 3.80
C ILE A 98 3.02 -2.44 3.31
N ARG A 99 2.65 -3.40 4.17
CA ARG A 99 1.66 -4.43 3.83
C ARG A 99 0.30 -3.84 3.54
N THR A 100 -0.16 -2.91 4.37
CA THR A 100 -1.42 -2.18 4.19
C THR A 100 -1.39 -1.34 2.91
N ALA A 101 -0.27 -0.68 2.64
CA ALA A 101 -0.05 0.11 1.44
C ALA A 101 -0.20 -0.76 0.18
N ASN A 102 0.42 -1.95 0.16
CA ASN A 102 0.25 -2.90 -0.94
C ASN A 102 -1.22 -3.34 -1.11
N GLY A 103 -1.86 -3.75 -0.02
CA GLY A 103 -3.25 -4.23 -0.05
C GLY A 103 -4.27 -3.18 -0.50
N LEU A 104 -4.01 -1.90 -0.24
CA LEU A 104 -4.89 -0.78 -0.62
C LEU A 104 -4.43 -0.04 -1.89
N GLY A 105 -3.44 -0.59 -2.61
CA GLY A 105 -2.97 -0.08 -3.90
C GLY A 105 -2.26 1.27 -3.81
N VAL A 106 -1.49 1.52 -2.76
CA VAL A 106 -0.57 2.66 -2.71
C VAL A 106 0.51 2.45 -3.77
N ARG A 107 0.81 3.49 -4.55
CA ARG A 107 1.74 3.42 -5.68
C ARG A 107 3.17 3.19 -5.19
N HIS A 108 3.67 4.08 -4.35
CA HIS A 108 5.03 4.03 -3.79
C HIS A 108 5.01 4.21 -2.27
N VAL A 109 6.00 3.60 -1.61
CA VAL A 109 6.26 3.83 -0.19
C VAL A 109 7.65 4.44 -0.01
N HIS A 110 7.74 5.45 0.82
CA HIS A 110 8.92 6.24 1.09
C HIS A 110 9.35 6.04 2.55
N ILE A 111 10.62 5.72 2.76
CA ILE A 111 11.24 5.68 4.08
C ILE A 111 12.11 6.91 4.23
N VAL A 112 11.83 7.75 5.22
CA VAL A 112 12.60 8.98 5.50
C VAL A 112 13.49 8.77 6.72
N GLY A 113 14.74 9.24 6.66
CA GLY A 113 15.71 9.07 7.76
C GLY A 113 16.45 7.74 7.66
N ARG A 114 16.33 6.88 8.68
CA ARG A 114 17.09 5.62 8.74
C ARG A 114 16.63 4.66 7.64
N ARG A 115 17.58 4.19 6.85
CA ARG A 115 17.32 3.22 5.76
C ARG A 115 16.86 1.85 6.24
N ARG A 116 17.28 1.43 7.44
CA ARG A 116 16.96 0.11 7.99
C ARG A 116 15.70 0.19 8.84
N PHE A 117 14.77 -0.70 8.57
CA PHE A 117 13.51 -0.84 9.31
C PHE A 117 13.19 -2.33 9.53
N ASN A 118 12.26 -2.62 10.44
CA ASN A 118 11.83 -3.99 10.70
C ASN A 118 10.93 -4.52 9.56
N ARG A 119 11.48 -5.40 8.73
CA ARG A 119 10.76 -6.00 7.59
C ARG A 119 9.80 -7.12 7.97
N ARG A 120 9.82 -7.63 9.21
CA ARG A 120 8.99 -8.79 9.62
C ARG A 120 7.50 -8.54 9.37
N GLY A 121 7.01 -7.34 9.66
CA GLY A 121 5.60 -6.98 9.43
C GLY A 121 5.18 -6.91 7.96
N ALA A 122 6.13 -6.75 7.04
CA ALA A 122 5.84 -6.63 5.60
C ALA A 122 5.44 -7.98 4.97
N MET A 123 5.81 -9.11 5.58
CA MET A 123 5.44 -10.45 5.08
C MET A 123 5.77 -10.63 3.58
N VAL A 124 6.92 -10.13 3.13
CA VAL A 124 7.42 -10.21 1.74
C VAL A 124 6.63 -9.36 0.72
N THR A 125 5.63 -8.58 1.16
CA THR A 125 4.86 -7.69 0.27
C THR A 125 5.69 -6.53 -0.30
N ASP A 126 6.81 -6.20 0.33
CA ASP A 126 7.78 -5.22 -0.16
C ASP A 126 8.32 -5.56 -1.55
N ARG A 127 8.24 -6.83 -1.95
CA ARG A 127 8.64 -7.28 -3.29
C ARG A 127 7.69 -6.85 -4.42
N TYR A 128 6.46 -6.47 -4.09
CA TYR A 128 5.43 -6.05 -5.05
C TYR A 128 5.21 -4.54 -5.07
N LEU A 129 6.03 -3.78 -4.35
CA LEU A 129 5.96 -2.33 -4.24
C LEU A 129 7.31 -1.69 -4.58
N HIS A 130 7.26 -0.42 -4.97
CA HIS A 130 8.47 0.40 -5.04
C HIS A 130 8.72 1.08 -3.70
N LEU A 131 9.88 0.77 -3.10
CA LEU A 131 10.37 1.41 -1.89
C LEU A 131 11.45 2.43 -2.22
N HIS A 132 11.21 3.68 -1.86
CA HIS A 132 12.18 4.75 -1.97
C HIS A 132 12.75 5.10 -0.61
N HIS A 133 14.03 5.43 -0.56
CA HIS A 133 14.69 5.91 0.65
C HIS A 133 15.12 7.35 0.45
N HIS A 134 14.77 8.19 1.42
CA HIS A 134 15.13 9.59 1.51
C HIS A 134 15.94 9.79 2.80
N PRO A 135 17.22 10.18 2.72
CA PRO A 135 18.01 10.47 3.90
C PRO A 135 17.40 11.56 4.78
N GLU A 136 16.90 12.64 4.16
CA GLU A 136 16.37 13.81 4.85
C GLU A 136 14.94 14.14 4.40
N VAL A 137 14.21 14.90 5.24
CA VAL A 137 12.85 15.39 4.90
C VAL A 137 12.87 16.23 3.62
N GLN A 138 13.92 17.03 3.40
CA GLN A 138 14.05 17.88 2.21
C GLN A 138 14.11 17.08 0.91
N ASP A 139 14.67 15.86 0.94
CA ASP A 139 14.71 14.98 -0.23
C ASP A 139 13.29 14.51 -0.59
N LEU A 140 12.48 14.17 0.42
CA LEU A 140 11.06 13.83 0.24
C LEU A 140 10.26 15.02 -0.31
N VAL A 141 10.47 16.22 0.23
CA VAL A 141 9.80 17.44 -0.24
C VAL A 141 10.13 17.71 -1.70
N SER A 142 11.40 17.59 -2.08
CA SER A 142 11.85 17.78 -3.46
C SER A 142 11.20 16.77 -4.40
N TYR A 143 11.09 15.51 -3.97
CA TYR A 143 10.37 14.48 -4.72
C TYR A 143 8.87 14.79 -4.85
N ALA A 144 8.20 15.17 -3.75
CA ALA A 144 6.78 15.48 -3.76
C ALA A 144 6.45 16.64 -4.71
N ALA A 145 7.28 17.69 -4.71
CA ALA A 145 7.16 18.81 -5.63
C ALA A 145 7.32 18.38 -7.09
N GLN A 146 8.32 17.54 -7.40
CA GLN A 146 8.54 17.00 -8.75
C GLN A 146 7.39 16.11 -9.24
N GLN A 147 6.73 15.40 -8.33
CA GLN A 147 5.59 14.53 -8.63
C GLN A 147 4.24 15.23 -8.51
N GLU A 148 4.21 16.52 -8.14
CA GLU A 148 2.99 17.29 -7.89
C GLU A 148 2.05 16.57 -6.90
N LEU A 149 2.61 16.14 -5.77
CA LEU A 149 1.89 15.48 -4.68
C LEU A 149 1.75 16.45 -3.51
N THR A 150 0.53 16.58 -2.98
CA THR A 150 0.29 17.33 -1.75
C THR A 150 0.76 16.52 -0.55
N ILE A 151 1.63 17.11 0.28
CA ILE A 151 2.13 16.46 1.49
C ILE A 151 1.10 16.60 2.61
N VAL A 152 0.52 15.47 3.04
CA VAL A 152 -0.51 15.43 4.09
C VAL A 152 -0.01 14.60 5.28
N GLY A 153 0.18 15.26 6.41
CA GLY A 153 0.57 14.59 7.66
C GLY A 153 -0.63 13.99 8.36
N MET A 154 -0.47 12.77 8.87
CA MET A 154 -1.48 12.06 9.65
C MET A 154 -1.07 12.03 11.13
N ASP A 155 -1.46 13.05 11.87
CA ASP A 155 -1.10 13.23 13.29
C ASP A 155 -2.14 14.12 14.00
N ASN A 156 -2.16 14.12 15.33
CA ASN A 156 -3.16 14.83 16.15
C ASN A 156 -2.67 16.16 16.74
N PHE A 157 -1.68 16.80 16.11
CA PHE A 157 -1.21 18.12 16.53
C PHE A 157 -2.33 19.19 16.42
N PRO A 158 -2.24 20.28 17.20
CA PRO A 158 -3.21 21.37 17.13
C PRO A 158 -3.39 21.90 15.70
N GLY A 159 -4.64 22.10 15.30
CA GLY A 159 -4.99 22.55 13.95
C GLY A 159 -5.22 21.42 12.93
N ALA A 160 -5.06 20.15 13.32
CA ALA A 160 -5.36 19.02 12.46
C ALA A 160 -6.86 18.94 12.11
N GLU A 161 -7.15 18.81 10.81
CA GLU A 161 -8.49 18.63 10.28
C GLU A 161 -9.02 17.22 10.58
N PRO A 162 -10.30 17.02 10.98
CA PRO A 162 -10.84 15.70 11.22
C PRO A 162 -10.99 14.89 9.92
N LEU A 163 -10.39 13.70 9.86
CA LEU A 163 -10.41 12.80 8.70
C LEU A 163 -11.85 12.45 8.28
N GLU A 164 -12.77 12.39 9.24
CA GLU A 164 -14.17 12.05 9.01
C GLU A 164 -14.92 13.08 8.16
N THR A 165 -14.45 14.33 8.18
CA THR A 165 -15.12 15.47 7.53
C THR A 165 -14.35 16.05 6.36
N VAL A 166 -13.07 15.71 6.25
CA VAL A 166 -12.17 16.27 5.25
C VAL A 166 -12.18 15.44 3.96
N THR A 167 -12.12 16.12 2.81
CA THR A 167 -11.73 15.46 1.56
C THR A 167 -10.22 15.61 1.39
N LEU A 168 -9.51 14.48 1.39
CA LEU A 168 -8.07 14.46 1.12
C LEU A 168 -7.80 14.82 -0.35
N PRO A 169 -6.66 15.44 -0.70
CA PRO A 169 -6.31 15.72 -2.09
C PRO A 169 -6.24 14.44 -2.94
N SER A 170 -6.64 14.52 -4.21
CA SER A 170 -6.55 13.36 -5.12
C SER A 170 -5.12 12.98 -5.48
N ARG A 171 -4.13 13.84 -5.23
CA ARG A 171 -2.71 13.56 -5.43
C ARG A 171 -2.01 13.77 -4.09
N THR A 172 -1.90 12.69 -3.31
CA THR A 172 -1.48 12.77 -1.91
C THR A 172 -0.20 11.98 -1.68
N LEU A 173 0.76 12.62 -1.03
CA LEU A 173 1.83 11.96 -0.28
C LEU A 173 1.45 12.00 1.20
N MET A 174 0.99 10.86 1.71
CA MET A 174 0.51 10.72 3.08
C MET A 174 1.66 10.38 4.01
N VAL A 175 1.91 11.19 5.03
CA VAL A 175 3.08 11.05 5.91
C VAL A 175 2.66 10.58 7.30
N PHE A 176 3.36 9.56 7.79
CA PHE A 176 3.23 9.04 9.14
C PHE A 176 4.54 9.21 9.90
N GLY A 177 4.41 9.71 11.14
CA GLY A 177 5.53 9.86 12.06
C GLY A 177 5.92 8.56 12.75
N GLU A 178 6.88 8.64 13.66
CA GLU A 178 7.24 7.52 14.53
C GLU A 178 6.23 7.36 15.67
N GLU A 179 5.87 6.13 16.05
CA GLU A 179 4.85 5.86 17.07
C GLU A 179 5.09 6.57 18.42
N SER A 180 6.35 6.78 18.79
CA SER A 180 6.71 7.40 20.08
C SER A 180 6.76 8.93 20.07
N GLN A 181 7.01 9.56 18.92
CA GLN A 181 7.29 10.99 18.81
C GLN A 181 6.38 11.73 17.83
N GLY A 182 5.60 11.02 17.02
CA GLY A 182 4.84 11.60 15.91
C GLY A 182 5.78 12.10 14.81
N LEU A 183 5.33 13.11 14.07
CA LEU A 183 6.11 13.76 13.02
C LEU A 183 7.17 14.71 13.61
N THR A 184 8.39 14.67 13.09
CA THR A 184 9.44 15.61 13.50
C THR A 184 9.08 17.05 13.16
N PRO A 185 9.68 18.06 13.82
CA PRO A 185 9.46 19.47 13.46
C PRO A 185 9.80 19.78 12.00
N ALA A 186 10.83 19.13 11.44
CA ALA A 186 11.18 19.28 10.03
C ALA A 186 10.05 18.79 9.12
N MET A 187 9.46 17.63 9.44
CA MET A 187 8.33 17.10 8.69
C MET A 187 7.06 17.94 8.87
N GLN A 188 6.76 18.40 10.08
CA GLN A 188 5.62 19.29 10.36
C GLN A 188 5.67 20.57 9.51
N ASN A 189 6.86 21.19 9.38
CA ASN A 189 7.05 22.38 8.56
C ASN A 189 6.92 22.11 7.04
N ALA A 190 7.04 20.86 6.61
CA ALA A 190 6.91 20.46 5.21
C ALA A 190 5.47 20.11 4.82
N LEU A 191 4.55 19.96 5.78
CA LEU A 191 3.18 19.59 5.50
C LEU A 191 2.42 20.76 4.84
N GLU A 192 1.65 20.44 3.81
CA GLU A 192 0.65 21.35 3.27
C GLU A 192 -0.68 21.22 4.01
N ARG A 193 -0.95 20.02 4.55
CA ARG A 193 -2.14 19.74 5.37
C ARG A 193 -1.80 18.81 6.52
N LEU A 194 -2.52 18.98 7.62
CA LEU A 194 -2.46 18.12 8.78
C LEU A 194 -3.86 17.57 9.05
N VAL A 195 -3.97 16.24 9.13
CA VAL A 195 -5.24 15.53 9.28
C VAL A 195 -5.13 14.53 10.42
N GLN A 196 -6.18 14.41 11.22
CA GLN A 196 -6.24 13.48 12.35
C GLN A 196 -7.44 12.54 12.24
N ILE A 197 -7.30 11.34 12.83
CA ILE A 197 -8.44 10.48 13.14
C ILE A 197 -8.96 10.92 14.50
N THR A 198 -10.24 11.31 14.58
CA THR A 198 -10.82 11.79 15.82
C THR A 198 -10.93 10.63 16.82
N GLN A 199 -10.39 10.82 18.03
CA GLN A 199 -10.45 9.81 19.09
C GLN A 199 -11.49 10.21 20.14
N TYR A 200 -12.39 9.28 20.45
CA TYR A 200 -13.45 9.45 21.45
C TYR A 200 -13.22 8.61 22.72
N GLY A 201 -12.11 7.87 22.80
CA GLY A 201 -11.74 7.01 23.92
C GLY A 201 -10.78 7.68 24.90
N SER A 202 -10.23 6.89 25.82
CA SER A 202 -9.27 7.35 26.84
C SER A 202 -7.80 7.35 26.38
N THR A 203 -7.51 6.87 25.16
CA THR A 203 -6.16 6.85 24.60
C THR A 203 -5.77 8.20 24.03
N ARG A 204 -4.48 8.54 24.15
CA ARG A 204 -3.95 9.80 23.58
C ARG A 204 -3.68 9.70 22.07
N SER A 205 -3.34 8.52 21.59
CA SER A 205 -3.05 8.25 20.18
C SER A 205 -3.45 6.83 19.80
N LEU A 206 -3.68 6.62 18.50
CA LEU A 206 -3.75 5.30 17.90
C LEU A 206 -2.33 4.80 17.59
N ASN A 207 -2.16 3.48 17.54
CA ASN A 207 -0.97 2.89 16.92
C ASN A 207 -0.83 3.40 15.48
N VAL A 208 0.38 3.77 15.07
CA VAL A 208 0.63 4.40 13.77
C VAL A 208 0.27 3.48 12.58
N GLY A 209 0.43 2.16 12.73
CA GLY A 209 0.01 1.19 11.72
C GLY A 209 -1.51 1.18 11.51
N HIS A 210 -2.28 1.27 12.61
CA HIS A 210 -3.74 1.38 12.54
C HIS A 210 -4.18 2.73 11.96
N ALA A 211 -3.52 3.82 12.36
CA ALA A 211 -3.78 5.13 11.79
C ALA A 211 -3.53 5.11 10.27
N ALA A 212 -2.44 4.50 9.82
CA ALA A 212 -2.15 4.34 8.40
C ALA A 212 -3.23 3.54 7.66
N ALA A 213 -3.70 2.43 8.22
CA ALA A 213 -4.76 1.65 7.61
C ALA A 213 -6.07 2.44 7.44
N ILE A 214 -6.49 3.17 8.46
CA ILE A 214 -7.71 3.99 8.41
C ILE A 214 -7.54 5.12 7.39
N SER A 215 -6.41 5.82 7.41
CA SER A 215 -6.14 6.97 6.53
C SER A 215 -6.02 6.57 5.06
N ILE A 216 -5.28 5.50 4.75
CA ILE A 216 -5.14 4.98 3.38
C ILE A 216 -6.51 4.49 2.86
N TRP A 217 -7.29 3.81 3.71
CA TRP A 217 -8.64 3.37 3.34
C TRP A 217 -9.56 4.57 3.07
N ALA A 218 -9.53 5.61 3.91
CA ALA A 218 -10.34 6.81 3.71
C ALA A 218 -10.03 7.50 2.38
N TRP A 219 -8.74 7.62 2.03
CA TRP A 219 -8.34 8.13 0.72
C TRP A 219 -8.85 7.23 -0.42
N ARG A 220 -8.66 5.91 -0.29
CA ARG A 220 -9.11 4.93 -1.30
C ARG A 220 -10.63 4.93 -1.48
N ARG A 221 -11.39 5.18 -0.42
CA ARG A 221 -12.85 5.32 -0.46
C ARG A 221 -13.27 6.56 -1.25
N ALA A 222 -12.54 7.67 -1.10
CA ALA A 222 -12.78 8.89 -1.87
C ALA A 222 -12.37 8.75 -3.35
N TYR A 223 -11.33 7.94 -3.62
CA TYR A 223 -10.76 7.72 -4.95
C TYR A 223 -10.67 6.23 -5.28
N PRO A 224 -11.83 5.54 -5.44
CA PRO A 224 -11.84 4.14 -5.80
C PRO A 224 -11.20 3.96 -7.19
N PRO A 225 -10.46 2.86 -7.43
CA PRO A 225 -10.03 2.53 -8.78
C PRO A 225 -11.27 2.44 -9.67
N ARG A 226 -11.22 3.04 -10.86
CA ARG A 226 -12.34 2.92 -11.80
C ARG A 226 -12.53 1.43 -12.10
N PRO A 227 -13.76 0.91 -12.06
CA PRO A 227 -14.01 -0.44 -12.53
C PRO A 227 -13.49 -0.51 -13.96
N THR A 228 -12.60 -1.46 -14.23
CA THR A 228 -12.23 -1.81 -15.59
C THR A 228 -13.47 -2.42 -16.21
N ASN A 229 -14.29 -1.62 -16.89
CA ASN A 229 -15.30 -2.15 -17.78
C ASN A 229 -14.54 -2.95 -18.85
N SER A 230 -14.60 -4.27 -18.75
CA SER A 230 -14.33 -5.22 -19.82
C SER A 230 -15.65 -5.91 -20.13
#